data_AF-A0A7K3WLW7-F1
#
_entry.id   AF-A0A7K3WLW7-F1
#
_cell.length_a   1.000
_cell.length_b   1.000
_cell.length_c   1.000
_cell.angle_alpha   90.00
_cell.angle_beta   90.00
_cell.angle_gamma   90.00
#
_symmetry.space_group_name_H-M   'P 1'
#
loop_
_entity.id
_entity.type
_entity.pdbx_description
1 polymer ?
#
loop_
_entity_poly.entity_id
_entity_poly.type
_entity_poly.pdbx_seq_one_letter_code
_entity_poly.pdbx_strand_id
1 'polypeptide(L)'
;MNSKVIVDFKSLTDLSNWTVVDDVVMGGKSSGSFKLNADGYVVFAGSISHDNNGGFSSVRSRFQRIIVSEYTKISVKLRGDGKKYQLRIKAKASDDYSYIAPFLTSGEWQEIEISLKEMYPRFRGQILDQPNFSHESIEEIAFLIGNKKAEDFKLVIDRIELK
;
A
#
# COMPACT_ATOMS: atom_id res chain seq x y z
N MET A 1 18.62 -16.79 4.44
CA MET A 1 17.23 -16.35 4.42
C MET A 1 16.90 -15.99 2.98
N ASN A 2 15.91 -16.65 2.38
CA ASN A 2 15.50 -16.31 1.02
C ASN A 2 14.74 -14.98 1.07
N SER A 3 15.06 -14.05 0.19
CA SER A 3 14.27 -12.85 -0.03
C SER A 3 13.86 -12.79 -1.50
N LYS A 4 12.70 -12.22 -1.76
CA LYS A 4 12.21 -12.01 -3.13
C LYS A 4 11.73 -10.59 -3.30
N VAL A 5 12.37 -9.87 -4.20
CA VAL A 5 11.94 -8.53 -4.60
C VAL A 5 10.59 -8.64 -5.32
N ILE A 6 9.60 -7.91 -4.82
CA ILE A 6 8.33 -7.68 -5.53
C ILE A 6 8.52 -6.46 -6.44
N VAL A 7 9.06 -5.37 -5.88
CA VAL A 7 9.31 -4.12 -6.60
C VAL A 7 10.62 -3.51 -6.11
N ASP A 8 11.51 -3.16 -7.04
CA ASP A 8 12.68 -2.33 -6.81
C ASP A 8 12.55 -1.07 -7.65
N PHE A 9 12.21 0.05 -7.00
CA PHE A 9 11.89 1.29 -7.69
C PHE A 9 13.12 1.97 -8.31
N LYS A 10 14.34 1.62 -7.88
CA LYS A 10 15.57 2.13 -8.53
C LYS A 10 15.81 1.51 -9.89
N SER A 11 15.33 0.28 -10.08
CA SER A 11 15.41 -0.44 -11.37
C SER A 11 14.16 -0.23 -12.24
N LEU A 12 13.09 0.33 -11.66
CA LEU A 12 11.80 0.46 -12.31
C LEU A 12 11.79 1.67 -13.24
N THR A 13 11.60 1.44 -14.53
CA THR A 13 11.50 2.49 -15.55
C THR A 13 10.06 2.84 -15.91
N ASP A 14 9.09 2.02 -15.47
CA ASP A 14 7.68 2.17 -15.81
C ASP A 14 6.78 1.95 -14.58
N LEU A 15 5.87 2.91 -14.37
CA LEU A 15 4.86 2.88 -13.32
C LEU A 15 3.47 2.51 -13.84
N SER A 16 3.33 2.05 -15.09
CA SER A 16 2.04 1.72 -15.72
C SER A 16 1.19 0.71 -14.94
N ASN A 17 1.83 -0.19 -14.18
CA ASN A 17 1.14 -1.14 -13.31
C ASN A 17 0.57 -0.52 -12.02
N TRP A 18 0.96 0.72 -11.70
CA TRP A 18 0.50 1.46 -10.54
C TRP A 18 -0.67 2.38 -10.88
N THR A 19 -1.70 2.35 -10.04
CA THR A 19 -2.91 3.16 -10.20
C THR A 19 -3.24 3.87 -8.91
N VAL A 20 -3.39 5.19 -8.97
CA VAL A 20 -3.96 5.98 -7.87
C VAL A 20 -5.48 5.80 -7.87
N VAL A 21 -6.04 5.58 -6.69
CA VAL A 21 -7.47 5.42 -6.45
C VAL A 21 -7.85 6.33 -5.27
N ASP A 22 -8.55 7.40 -5.60
CA ASP A 22 -9.05 8.39 -4.64
C ASP A 22 -10.56 8.22 -4.41
N ASP A 23 -11.09 8.98 -3.45
CA ASP A 23 -12.50 8.97 -3.05
C ASP A 23 -13.45 9.70 -4.02
N VAL A 24 -12.95 10.12 -5.19
CA VAL A 24 -13.68 10.92 -6.20
C VAL A 24 -14.92 10.23 -6.76
N VAL A 25 -14.98 8.89 -6.76
CA VAL A 25 -16.15 8.14 -7.26
C VAL A 25 -17.43 8.46 -6.47
N MET A 26 -17.28 8.78 -5.18
CA MET A 26 -18.39 9.20 -4.31
C MET A 26 -18.52 10.73 -4.20
N GLY A 27 -17.79 11.47 -5.04
CA GLY A 27 -17.72 12.94 -5.00
C GLY A 27 -16.65 13.50 -4.05
N GLY A 28 -15.85 12.65 -3.41
CA GLY A 28 -14.74 13.06 -2.55
C GLY A 28 -13.73 13.93 -3.29
N LYS A 29 -12.95 14.70 -2.52
CA LYS A 29 -11.97 15.67 -3.07
C LYS A 29 -10.54 15.36 -2.64
N SER A 30 -10.25 14.15 -2.19
CA SER A 30 -8.86 13.74 -1.99
C SER A 30 -8.17 13.59 -3.34
N SER A 31 -6.88 13.89 -3.38
CA SER A 31 -6.09 13.84 -4.61
C SER A 31 -4.73 13.24 -4.32
N GLY A 32 -4.44 12.09 -4.90
CA GLY A 32 -3.16 11.42 -4.84
C GLY A 32 -2.37 11.54 -6.14
N SER A 33 -1.05 11.44 -6.03
CA SER A 33 -0.15 11.31 -7.17
C SER A 33 0.93 10.28 -6.86
N PHE A 34 1.36 9.56 -7.90
CA PHE A 34 2.40 8.53 -7.78
C PHE A 34 3.42 8.72 -8.90
N LYS A 35 4.63 9.17 -8.55
CA LYS A 35 5.64 9.59 -9.53
C LYS A 35 7.05 9.26 -9.07
N LEU A 36 7.94 8.95 -10.01
CA LEU A 36 9.38 8.92 -9.78
C LEU A 36 9.90 10.33 -9.48
N ASN A 37 10.77 10.48 -8.49
CA ASN A 37 11.51 11.71 -8.22
C ASN A 37 12.88 11.69 -8.89
N ALA A 38 13.61 12.80 -8.80
CA ALA A 38 14.94 12.96 -9.40
C ALA A 38 16.00 12.00 -8.82
N ASP A 39 15.78 11.48 -7.62
CA ASP A 39 16.69 10.57 -6.92
C ASP A 39 16.42 9.09 -7.24
N GLY A 40 15.44 8.80 -8.12
CA GLY A 40 15.07 7.43 -8.51
C GLY A 40 14.17 6.70 -7.51
N TYR A 41 13.51 7.42 -6.60
CA TYR A 41 12.50 6.87 -5.70
C TYR A 41 11.11 7.20 -6.18
N VAL A 42 10.13 6.37 -5.83
CA VAL A 42 8.73 6.71 -6.07
C VAL A 42 8.13 7.45 -4.89
N VAL A 43 7.35 8.48 -5.20
CA VAL A 43 6.68 9.34 -4.25
C VAL A 43 5.17 9.18 -4.44
N PHE A 44 4.51 8.64 -3.42
CA PHE A 44 3.07 8.72 -3.24
C PHE A 44 2.76 9.96 -2.40
N ALA A 45 2.16 10.99 -2.99
CA ALA A 45 1.88 12.24 -2.28
C ALA A 45 0.61 12.90 -2.78
N GLY A 46 -0.01 13.71 -1.93
CA GLY A 46 -1.30 14.31 -2.23
C GLY A 46 -1.93 15.01 -1.04
N SER A 47 -3.23 15.25 -1.12
CA SER A 47 -4.04 15.86 -0.06
C SER A 47 -5.28 15.01 0.22
N ILE A 48 -5.63 14.90 1.51
CA ILE A 48 -6.86 14.24 1.97
C ILE A 48 -7.91 15.30 2.27
N SER A 49 -9.13 15.10 1.77
CA SER A 49 -10.30 15.91 2.07
C SER A 49 -11.43 15.04 2.62
N HIS A 50 -12.20 15.59 3.57
CA HIS A 50 -13.43 14.96 4.08
C HIS A 50 -14.68 15.52 3.42
N ASP A 51 -14.53 16.41 2.44
CA ASP A 51 -15.64 16.88 1.62
C ASP A 51 -16.35 15.70 0.97
N ASN A 52 -17.68 15.78 0.89
CA ASN A 52 -18.53 14.78 0.21
C ASN A 52 -18.35 13.34 0.72
N ASN A 53 -18.12 13.18 2.03
CA ASN A 53 -17.87 11.88 2.68
C ASN A 53 -16.63 11.15 2.13
N GLY A 54 -15.66 11.90 1.62
CA GLY A 54 -14.34 11.40 1.27
C GLY A 54 -13.49 11.05 2.50
N GLY A 55 -12.19 11.00 2.30
CA GLY A 55 -11.20 10.87 3.36
C GLY A 55 -10.13 9.82 3.08
N PHE A 56 -9.85 9.46 1.81
CA PHE A 56 -8.74 8.57 1.50
C PHE A 56 -8.10 8.81 0.14
N SER A 57 -6.82 8.45 0.06
CA SER A 57 -6.09 8.25 -1.19
C SER A 57 -5.35 6.91 -1.11
N SER A 58 -5.33 6.17 -2.21
CA SER A 58 -4.67 4.89 -2.33
C SER A 58 -3.84 4.84 -3.59
N VAL A 59 -2.73 4.09 -3.56
CA VAL A 59 -2.04 3.66 -4.77
C VAL A 59 -1.87 2.15 -4.73
N ARG A 60 -2.17 1.46 -5.83
CA ARG A 60 -2.09 0.00 -5.93
C ARG A 60 -1.30 -0.43 -7.15
N SER A 61 -0.61 -1.55 -7.05
CA SER A 61 -0.03 -2.27 -8.18
C SER A 61 -0.67 -3.65 -8.28
N ARG A 62 -1.10 -4.03 -9.48
CA ARG A 62 -1.51 -5.40 -9.79
C ARG A 62 -0.42 -6.09 -10.59
N PHE A 63 -0.26 -7.38 -10.39
CA PHE A 63 0.77 -8.16 -11.06
C PHE A 63 0.33 -9.62 -11.21
N GLN A 64 1.07 -10.38 -12.03
CA GLN A 64 0.87 -11.83 -12.10
C GLN A 64 1.16 -12.48 -10.75
N ARG A 65 0.42 -13.55 -10.45
CA ARG A 65 0.49 -14.32 -9.20
C ARG A 65 1.94 -14.49 -8.69
N ILE A 66 2.22 -13.91 -7.52
CA ILE A 66 3.49 -14.10 -6.80
C ILE A 66 3.25 -15.10 -5.68
N ILE A 67 4.02 -16.21 -5.68
CA ILE A 67 4.02 -17.19 -4.59
C ILE A 67 4.66 -16.58 -3.34
N VAL A 68 3.97 -16.69 -2.21
CA VAL A 68 4.39 -16.16 -0.90
C VAL A 68 4.51 -17.24 0.18
N SER A 69 4.21 -18.51 -0.12
CA SER A 69 4.19 -19.61 0.86
C SER A 69 5.52 -19.88 1.56
N GLU A 70 6.64 -19.52 0.95
CA GLU A 70 7.99 -19.66 1.53
C GLU A 70 8.42 -18.45 2.40
N TYR A 71 7.57 -17.43 2.51
CA TYR A 71 7.87 -16.17 3.18
C TYR A 71 6.88 -15.92 4.31
N THR A 72 7.33 -15.20 5.32
CA THR A 72 6.53 -14.90 6.52
C THR A 72 6.16 -13.43 6.61
N LYS A 73 6.88 -12.57 5.89
CA LYS A 73 6.78 -11.12 6.00
C LYS A 73 6.86 -10.43 4.64
N ILE A 74 6.21 -9.27 4.57
CA ILE A 74 6.51 -8.24 3.57
C ILE A 74 7.38 -7.20 4.25
N SER A 75 8.51 -6.86 3.64
CA SER A 75 9.39 -5.79 4.06
C SER A 75 9.31 -4.64 3.06
N VAL A 76 9.19 -3.41 3.57
CA VAL A 76 9.12 -2.20 2.75
C VAL A 76 10.11 -1.17 3.28
N LYS A 77 11.01 -0.74 2.41
CA LYS A 77 11.92 0.37 2.69
C LYS A 77 11.31 1.67 2.20
N LEU A 78 11.06 2.59 3.13
CA LEU A 78 10.29 3.81 2.88
C LEU A 78 10.75 4.98 3.75
N ARG A 79 10.36 6.20 3.37
CA ARG A 79 10.39 7.40 4.20
C ARG A 79 9.03 8.08 4.13
N GLY A 80 8.31 8.08 5.24
CA GLY A 80 7.02 8.76 5.35
C GLY A 80 7.11 10.10 6.06
N ASP A 81 5.97 10.59 6.52
CA ASP A 81 5.75 11.95 6.99
C ASP A 81 5.16 12.00 8.42
N GLY A 82 5.44 10.97 9.22
CA GLY A 82 4.95 10.84 10.59
C GLY A 82 3.52 10.29 10.69
N LYS A 83 2.85 10.03 9.56
CA LYS A 83 1.44 9.60 9.53
C LYS A 83 1.30 8.08 9.54
N LYS A 84 0.07 7.63 9.84
CA LYS A 84 -0.34 6.23 9.75
C LYS A 84 -0.85 5.92 8.34
N TYR A 85 -0.30 4.87 7.75
CA TYR A 85 -0.70 4.33 6.45
C TYR A 85 -1.17 2.88 6.64
N GLN A 86 -1.71 2.31 5.57
CA GLN A 86 -2.05 0.90 5.50
C GLN A 86 -1.31 0.28 4.33
N LEU A 87 -0.60 -0.81 4.58
CA LEU A 87 -0.21 -1.75 3.54
C LEU A 87 -1.38 -2.69 3.31
N ARG A 88 -1.68 -2.98 2.05
CA ARG A 88 -2.77 -3.87 1.66
C ARG A 88 -2.28 -4.88 0.63
N ILE A 89 -2.80 -6.09 0.71
CA ILE A 89 -2.60 -7.14 -0.30
C ILE A 89 -3.91 -7.79 -0.67
N LYS A 90 -3.96 -8.37 -1.87
CA LYS A 90 -5.02 -9.32 -2.26
C LYS A 90 -4.43 -10.65 -2.68
N ALA A 91 -5.12 -11.72 -2.30
CA ALA A 91 -4.81 -13.06 -2.79
C ALA A 91 -5.12 -13.15 -4.30
N LYS A 92 -6.27 -12.62 -4.73
CA LYS A 92 -6.61 -12.44 -6.15
C LYS A 92 -6.97 -10.98 -6.43
N ALA A 93 -6.54 -10.45 -7.58
CA ALA A 93 -6.82 -9.06 -7.96
C ALA A 93 -8.33 -8.78 -8.14
N SER A 94 -9.12 -9.84 -8.39
CA SER A 94 -10.58 -9.82 -8.54
C SER A 94 -11.35 -9.75 -7.22
N ASP A 95 -10.72 -10.06 -6.08
CA ASP A 95 -11.41 -10.04 -4.78
C ASP A 95 -11.91 -8.63 -4.47
N ASP A 96 -13.06 -8.51 -3.83
CA ASP A 96 -13.64 -7.20 -3.45
C ASP A 96 -13.01 -6.64 -2.16
N TYR A 97 -12.42 -7.49 -1.32
CA TYR A 97 -11.73 -7.14 -0.08
C TYR A 97 -10.20 -7.13 -0.22
N SER A 98 -9.52 -6.64 0.82
CA SER A 98 -8.05 -6.73 0.93
C SER A 98 -7.66 -7.16 2.33
N TYR A 99 -6.53 -7.85 2.45
CA TYR A 99 -5.86 -8.02 3.73
C TYR A 99 -5.02 -6.80 4.02
N ILE A 100 -5.13 -6.24 5.23
CA ILE A 100 -4.49 -4.97 5.57
C ILE A 100 -3.60 -5.10 6.79
N ALA A 101 -2.58 -4.25 6.85
CA ALA A 101 -1.80 -3.99 8.06
C ALA A 101 -1.53 -2.48 8.17
N PRO A 102 -1.95 -1.84 9.26
CA PRO A 102 -1.58 -0.45 9.53
C PRO A 102 -0.10 -0.36 9.94
N PHE A 103 0.57 0.73 9.54
CA PHE A 103 1.91 1.05 10.00
C PHE A 103 2.05 2.56 10.24
N LEU A 104 2.95 2.93 11.16
CA LEU A 104 3.29 4.33 11.44
C LEU A 104 4.62 4.64 10.76
N THR A 105 4.76 5.86 10.22
CA THR A 105 6.01 6.31 9.63
C THR A 105 6.78 7.21 10.61
N SER A 106 8.12 7.21 10.55
CA SER A 106 8.99 7.91 11.49
C SER A 106 9.40 9.32 11.04
N GLY A 107 9.17 9.68 9.77
CA GLY A 107 9.77 10.87 9.14
C GLY A 107 11.12 10.60 8.49
N GLU A 108 11.81 9.54 8.93
CA GLU A 108 13.11 9.11 8.43
C GLU A 108 13.00 7.86 7.55
N TRP A 109 14.08 7.56 6.83
CA TRP A 109 14.21 6.27 6.14
C TRP A 109 14.13 5.14 7.16
N GLN A 110 13.26 4.18 6.89
CA GLN A 110 13.05 3.02 7.74
C GLN A 110 12.70 1.81 6.89
N GLU A 111 12.84 0.64 7.49
CA GLU A 111 12.32 -0.60 6.95
C GLU A 111 11.20 -1.07 7.87
N ILE A 112 9.98 -1.17 7.32
CA ILE A 112 8.86 -1.79 8.03
C ILE A 112 8.80 -3.26 7.65
N GLU A 113 8.49 -4.12 8.62
CA GLU A 113 8.23 -5.53 8.40
C GLU A 113 6.81 -5.87 8.87
N ILE A 114 6.00 -6.39 7.96
CA ILE A 114 4.61 -6.75 8.22
C ILE A 114 4.50 -8.26 8.08
N SER A 115 4.04 -8.94 9.13
CA SER A 115 3.80 -10.38 9.06
C SER A 115 2.57 -10.67 8.22
N LEU A 116 2.72 -11.55 7.22
CA LEU A 116 1.62 -11.95 6.34
C LEU A 116 0.44 -12.49 7.15
N LYS A 117 0.69 -13.39 8.12
CA LYS A 117 -0.34 -14.00 8.98
C LYS A 117 -1.10 -13.01 9.89
N GLU A 118 -0.58 -11.78 10.07
CA GLU A 118 -1.22 -10.75 10.90
C GLU A 118 -2.09 -9.80 10.07
N MET A 119 -1.99 -9.87 8.73
CA MET A 119 -2.82 -9.05 7.86
C MET A 119 -4.26 -9.57 7.89
N TYR A 120 -5.20 -8.70 8.27
CA TYR A 120 -6.61 -9.07 8.48
C TYR A 120 -7.51 -8.53 7.35
N PRO A 121 -8.61 -9.23 7.01
CA PRO A 121 -9.44 -8.88 5.86
C PRO A 121 -10.33 -7.66 6.15
N ARG A 122 -10.36 -6.72 5.19
CA ARG A 122 -11.18 -5.52 5.26
C ARG A 122 -11.83 -5.19 3.92
N PHE A 123 -13.12 -4.85 3.94
CA PHE A 123 -13.88 -4.37 2.79
C PHE A 123 -14.53 -3.03 3.12
N ARG A 124 -14.26 -1.98 2.32
CA ARG A 124 -14.91 -0.66 2.43
C ARG A 124 -15.08 -0.13 3.87
N GLY A 125 -14.02 -0.24 4.67
CA GLY A 125 -14.04 0.24 6.05
C GLY A 125 -14.34 -0.81 7.12
N GLN A 126 -14.94 -1.94 6.74
CA GLN A 126 -15.43 -2.98 7.63
C GLN A 126 -14.44 -4.15 7.70
N ILE A 127 -14.15 -4.61 8.92
CA ILE A 127 -13.42 -5.87 9.14
C ILE A 127 -14.37 -7.02 8.78
N LEU A 128 -13.88 -7.99 8.02
CA LEU A 128 -14.67 -9.15 7.66
C LEU A 128 -14.53 -10.25 8.72
N ASP A 129 -15.60 -11.02 8.93
CA ASP A 129 -15.57 -12.24 9.75
C ASP A 129 -14.93 -13.39 8.95
N GLN A 130 -13.64 -13.27 8.71
CA GLN A 130 -12.82 -14.18 7.93
C GLN A 130 -11.42 -14.26 8.56
N PRO A 131 -10.70 -15.40 8.41
CA PRO A 131 -9.36 -15.53 8.94
C PRO A 131 -8.39 -14.51 8.32
N ASN A 132 -7.31 -14.23 9.04
CA ASN A 132 -6.17 -13.48 8.51
C ASN A 132 -5.56 -14.16 7.28
N PHE A 133 -4.68 -13.44 6.58
CA PHE A 133 -4.06 -13.94 5.36
C PHE A 133 -3.31 -15.26 5.58
N SER A 134 -3.76 -16.30 4.87
CA SER A 134 -3.18 -17.65 4.86
C SER A 134 -3.01 -18.20 3.45
N HIS A 135 -3.09 -17.33 2.43
CA HIS A 135 -2.99 -17.74 1.03
C HIS A 135 -1.54 -17.96 0.59
N GLU A 136 -1.35 -18.82 -0.40
CA GLU A 136 -0.03 -19.15 -0.95
C GLU A 136 0.49 -18.12 -1.95
N SER A 137 -0.34 -17.15 -2.35
CA SER A 137 0.02 -16.14 -3.34
C SER A 137 -0.70 -14.82 -3.15
N ILE A 138 -0.14 -13.78 -3.77
CA ILE A 138 -0.76 -12.46 -3.91
C ILE A 138 -0.73 -12.00 -5.37
N GLU A 139 -1.66 -11.10 -5.71
CA GLU A 139 -1.79 -10.49 -7.05
C GLU A 139 -1.92 -8.96 -7.03
N GLU A 140 -2.04 -8.37 -5.83
CA GLU A 140 -2.11 -6.91 -5.65
C GLU A 140 -1.37 -6.51 -4.38
N ILE A 141 -0.65 -5.39 -4.45
CA ILE A 141 -0.16 -4.65 -3.28
C ILE A 141 -0.63 -3.20 -3.36
N ALA A 142 -0.97 -2.60 -2.23
CA ALA A 142 -1.40 -1.20 -2.20
C ALA A 142 -0.96 -0.49 -0.92
N PHE A 143 -0.78 0.82 -1.03
CA PHE A 143 -0.67 1.74 0.09
C PHE A 143 -1.92 2.60 0.13
N LEU A 144 -2.45 2.81 1.33
CA LEU A 144 -3.59 3.70 1.54
C LEU A 144 -3.34 4.61 2.73
N ILE A 145 -3.68 5.87 2.57
CA ILE A 145 -3.87 6.82 3.68
C ILE A 145 -5.34 7.20 3.75
N GLY A 146 -5.88 7.17 4.97
CA GLY A 146 -7.26 7.49 5.26
C GLY A 146 -7.45 7.58 6.77
N ASN A 147 -6.97 8.68 7.34
CA ASN A 147 -6.75 8.84 8.78
C ASN A 147 -7.75 9.78 9.45
N LYS A 148 -8.90 10.04 8.79
CA LYS A 148 -9.99 10.91 9.28
C LYS A 148 -9.57 12.36 9.57
N LYS A 149 -8.47 12.82 8.96
CA LYS A 149 -7.99 14.19 9.03
C LYS A 149 -7.80 14.76 7.63
N ALA A 150 -8.09 16.04 7.45
CA ALA A 150 -7.79 16.75 6.22
C ALA A 150 -6.34 17.22 6.32
N GLU A 151 -5.46 16.66 5.49
CA GLU A 151 -4.03 16.98 5.52
C GLU A 151 -3.31 16.53 4.24
N ASP A 152 -2.17 17.16 3.98
CA ASP A 152 -1.24 16.73 2.94
C ASP A 152 -0.44 15.53 3.42
N PHE A 153 -0.11 14.65 2.49
CA PHE A 153 0.67 13.46 2.77
C PHE A 153 1.78 13.21 1.76
N LYS A 154 2.82 12.52 2.22
CA LYS A 154 3.96 12.10 1.40
C LYS A 154 4.57 10.81 1.95
N LEU A 155 4.63 9.81 1.09
CA LEU A 155 5.29 8.54 1.31
C LEU A 155 6.26 8.26 0.17
N VAL A 156 7.56 8.25 0.47
CA VAL A 156 8.62 7.87 -0.46
C VAL A 156 8.92 6.39 -0.27
N ILE A 157 8.98 5.64 -1.37
CA ILE A 157 9.14 4.17 -1.35
C ILE A 157 10.33 3.80 -2.23
N ASP A 158 11.23 2.99 -1.68
CA ASP A 158 12.45 2.52 -2.34
C ASP A 158 12.28 1.08 -2.85
N ARG A 159 11.78 0.19 -1.98
CA ARG A 159 11.74 -1.25 -2.28
C ARG A 159 10.66 -1.97 -1.49
N ILE A 160 10.13 -3.03 -2.11
CA ILE A 160 9.16 -3.97 -1.53
C ILE A 160 9.68 -5.39 -1.77
N GLU A 161 9.81 -6.18 -0.71
CA GLU A 161 10.29 -7.56 -0.80
C GLU A 161 9.57 -8.50 0.18
N LEU A 162 9.66 -9.79 -0.11
CA LEU A 162 9.24 -10.88 0.75
C LEU A 162 10.44 -11.41 1.53
N LYS A 163 10.24 -11.73 2.80
CA LYS A 163 11.23 -12.31 3.72
C LYS A 163 10.66 -13.50 4.50
#